data_AF-A0A5K0YE98-F1
#
_entry.id   AF-A0A5K0YE98-F1
#
_cell.length_a   1.000
_cell.length_b   1.000
_cell.length_c   1.000
_cell.angle_alpha   90.00
_cell.angle_beta   90.00
_cell.angle_gamma   90.00
#
_symmetry.space_group_name_H-M   'P 1'
#
loop_
_entity.id
_entity.type
_entity.pdbx_description
1 polymer ?
#
loop_
_entity_poly.entity_id
_entity_poly.type
_entity_poly.pdbx_seq_one_letter_code
_entity_poly.pdbx_strand_id
1 'polypeptide(L)'
;SFGKRCFAGEPFFVGKEEGGDEDDGYLLTYTHNEGSGESSFMVMDAKSSTLDIVASVRLPQRVPYGFHGLFVCQRDLHKQKNWQ
;
A
#
# COMPACT_ATOMS: atom_id res chain seq x y z
N SER A 1 10.00 11.25 4.00
CA SER A 1 10.79 10.38 3.11
C SER A 1 11.02 9.04 3.82
N PHE A 2 11.12 7.92 3.10
CA PHE A 2 11.27 6.58 3.69
C PHE A 2 12.71 6.24 4.15
N GLY A 3 13.53 7.27 4.41
CA GLY A 3 14.96 7.11 4.70
C GLY A 3 15.86 7.19 3.46
N LYS A 4 17.18 7.14 3.69
CA LYS A 4 18.19 7.26 2.63
C LYS A 4 18.14 6.04 1.71
N ARG A 5 18.22 6.29 0.39
CA ARG A 5 18.22 5.26 -0.67
C ARG A 5 16.98 4.35 -0.67
N CYS A 6 15.88 4.81 -0.06
CA CYS A 6 14.62 4.10 -0.01
C CYS A 6 13.63 4.75 -0.97
N PHE A 7 13.16 3.99 -1.95
CA PHE A 7 12.29 4.46 -3.02
C PHE A 7 10.96 3.71 -2.97
N ALA A 8 9.87 4.41 -3.23
CA ALA A 8 8.53 3.86 -3.22
C ALA A 8 7.99 3.65 -4.64
N GLY A 9 7.16 2.61 -4.81
CA GLY A 9 6.32 2.45 -6.00
C GLY A 9 5.06 3.32 -5.91
N GLU A 10 4.17 3.15 -6.88
CA GLU A 10 2.86 3.82 -6.88
C GLU A 10 2.11 3.54 -5.57
N PRO A 11 1.59 4.58 -4.89
CA PRO A 11 0.69 4.41 -3.75
C PRO A 11 -0.74 4.14 -4.23
N PHE A 12 -1.47 3.29 -3.51
CA PHE A 12 -2.89 3.06 -3.73
C PHE A 12 -3.70 3.25 -2.44
N PHE A 13 -4.88 3.84 -2.58
CA PHE A 13 -5.79 4.13 -1.48
C PHE A 13 -6.73 2.95 -1.19
N VAL A 14 -6.97 2.69 0.09
CA VAL A 14 -7.96 1.74 0.59
C VAL A 14 -8.80 2.43 1.66
N GLY A 15 -10.03 2.79 1.28
CA GLY A 15 -11.01 3.39 2.19
C GLY A 15 -11.56 2.38 3.20
N LYS A 16 -12.01 2.87 4.36
CA LYS A 16 -12.75 2.05 5.33
C LYS A 16 -14.11 1.61 4.77
N GLU A 17 -14.56 0.43 5.19
CA GLU A 17 -15.82 -0.14 4.69
C GLU A 17 -17.07 0.63 5.16
N GLU A 18 -17.02 1.25 6.34
CA GLU A 18 -18.19 1.86 6.98
C GLU A 18 -18.54 3.26 6.44
N GLY A 19 -17.81 3.71 5.42
CA GLY A 19 -17.93 5.07 4.88
C GLY A 19 -17.30 6.12 5.82
N GLY A 20 -17.04 7.29 5.26
CA GLY A 20 -16.35 8.39 5.94
C GLY A 20 -16.05 9.52 4.97
N ASP A 21 -15.16 10.42 5.38
CA ASP A 21 -14.57 11.40 4.46
C ASP A 21 -13.79 10.70 3.34
N GLU A 22 -13.55 11.39 2.22
CA GLU A 22 -12.86 10.84 1.04
C GLU A 22 -11.51 10.17 1.40
N ASP A 23 -10.81 10.72 2.39
CA ASP A 23 -9.51 10.29 2.88
C ASP A 23 -9.56 9.34 4.09
N ASP A 24 -10.74 8.90 4.52
CA ASP A 24 -10.88 7.99 5.66
C ASP A 24 -10.48 6.56 5.30
N GLY A 25 -9.18 6.29 5.41
CA GLY A 25 -8.58 5.03 5.01
C GLY A 25 -7.06 5.04 5.11
N TYR A 26 -6.43 4.25 4.23
CA TYR A 26 -5.00 4.04 4.23
C TYR A 26 -4.41 4.25 2.85
N LEU A 27 -3.19 4.81 2.80
CA LEU A 27 -2.33 4.75 1.63
C LEU A 27 -1.33 3.63 1.79
N LEU A 28 -1.24 2.80 0.76
CA LEU A 28 -0.43 1.59 0.73
C LEU A 28 0.63 1.73 -0.36
N THR A 29 1.87 1.31 -0.09
CA THR A 29 2.92 1.28 -1.12
C THR A 29 3.98 0.23 -0.83
N TYR A 30 4.73 -0.16 -1.86
CA TYR A 30 5.94 -0.94 -1.71
C TYR A 30 7.15 -0.01 -1.70
N THR A 31 8.04 -0.23 -0.74
CA THR A 31 9.33 0.47 -0.67
C THR A 31 10.48 -0.50 -0.92
N HIS A 32 11.56 0.01 -1.49
CA HIS A 32 12.80 -0.73 -1.68
C HIS A 32 14.00 0.15 -1.28
N ASN A 33 14.83 -0.37 -0.39
CA ASN A 33 16.09 0.25 -0.03
C ASN A 33 17.20 -0.31 -0.93
N GLU A 34 17.73 0.51 -1.84
CA GLU A 34 18.79 0.08 -2.77
C GLU A 34 20.16 -0.07 -2.09
N GLY A 35 20.30 0.40 -0.85
CA GLY A 35 21.50 0.19 -0.03
C GLY A 35 21.52 -1.19 0.62
N SER A 36 20.42 -1.60 1.27
CA SER A 36 20.33 -2.91 1.95
C SER A 36 19.75 -4.02 1.08
N GLY A 37 19.12 -3.67 -0.05
CA GLY A 37 18.37 -4.61 -0.90
C GLY A 37 16.99 -4.99 -0.34
N GLU A 38 16.59 -4.43 0.80
CA GLU A 38 15.34 -4.80 1.48
C GLU A 38 14.12 -4.16 0.82
N SER A 39 13.01 -4.91 0.81
CA SER A 39 11.70 -4.39 0.41
C SER A 39 10.73 -4.49 1.57
N SER A 40 9.81 -3.53 1.67
CA SER A 40 8.75 -3.52 2.68
C SER A 40 7.45 -3.03 2.08
N PHE A 41 6.34 -3.61 2.54
CA PHE A 41 5.00 -3.11 2.29
C PHE A 41 4.61 -2.14 3.42
N MET A 42 4.31 -0.90 3.05
CA MET A 42 4.01 0.20 3.98
C MET A 42 2.51 0.48 4.00
N VAL A 43 1.98 0.69 5.20
CA VAL A 43 0.60 1.13 5.45
C VAL A 43 0.67 2.46 6.18
N MET A 44 0.05 3.49 5.60
CA MET A 44 0.05 4.84 6.14
C MET A 44 -1.38 5.30 6.38
N ASP A 45 -1.61 6.03 7.46
CA ASP A 45 -2.87 6.73 7.71
C ASP A 45 -3.04 7.86 6.67
N ALA A 46 -4.08 7.77 5.84
CA ALA A 46 -4.33 8.73 4.78
C ALA A 46 -4.82 10.09 5.31
N LYS A 47 -5.41 10.14 6.51
CA LYS A 47 -5.85 11.38 7.16
C LYS A 47 -4.73 12.11 7.91
N SER A 48 -3.63 11.41 8.17
CA SER A 48 -2.47 12.05 8.79
C SER A 48 -1.84 13.04 7.81
N SER A 49 -1.64 14.29 8.24
CA SER A 49 -0.97 15.33 7.45
C SER A 49 0.46 14.96 7.02
N THR A 50 1.06 13.99 7.71
CA THR A 50 2.43 13.50 7.47
C THR A 50 2.48 12.08 6.90
N LEU A 51 1.32 11.46 6.65
CA LEU A 51 1.18 10.06 6.24
C LEU A 51 1.91 9.11 7.20
N ASP A 52 1.53 9.18 8.47
CA ASP A 52 2.17 8.37 9.51
C ASP A 52 2.07 6.87 9.19
N ILE A 53 3.21 6.18 9.30
CA ILE A 53 3.31 4.74 9.04
C ILE A 53 2.68 4.01 10.23
N VAL A 54 1.51 3.42 10.01
CA VAL A 54 0.79 2.64 11.02
C VAL A 54 1.17 1.17 11.00
N ALA A 55 1.70 0.67 9.88
CA ALA A 55 2.31 -0.66 9.80
C ALA A 55 3.38 -0.73 8.71
N SER A 56 4.38 -1.59 8.93
CA SER A 56 5.44 -1.90 7.95
C SER A 56 5.71 -3.39 7.97
N VAL A 57 5.55 -4.05 6.83
CA VAL A 57 5.80 -5.49 6.68
C VAL A 57 7.03 -5.68 5.82
N ARG A 58 8.11 -6.20 6.42
CA ARG A 58 9.31 -6.58 5.67
C ARG A 58 8.99 -7.76 4.75
N LEU A 59 9.35 -7.64 3.48
CA LEU A 59 9.11 -8.69 2.48
C LEU A 59 10.30 -9.64 2.40
N PRO A 60 10.08 -10.94 2.15
CA PRO A 60 11.15 -11.92 2.03
C PRO A 60 11.95 -11.77 0.72
N GLN A 61 11.48 -10.96 -0.22
CA GLN A 61 12.09 -10.74 -1.52
C GLN A 61 11.80 -9.34 -2.05
N ARG A 62 12.60 -8.91 -3.02
CA ARG A 62 12.47 -7.61 -3.67
C ARG A 62 11.18 -7.54 -4.49
N VAL A 63 10.46 -6.43 -4.36
CA VAL A 63 9.41 -6.02 -5.31
C VAL A 63 10.02 -5.04 -6.31
N PRO A 64 10.06 -5.34 -7.62
CA PRO A 64 10.55 -4.41 -8.63
C PRO A 64 9.70 -3.15 -8.72
N TYR A 65 10.29 -2.07 -9.23
CA TYR A 65 9.53 -0.85 -9.54
C TYR A 65 8.52 -1.15 -10.64
N GLY A 66 7.24 -1.18 -10.27
CA GLY A 66 6.11 -1.35 -11.17
C GLY A 66 5.54 -0.01 -11.64
N PHE A 67 4.46 -0.10 -12.42
CA PHE A 67 3.70 1.06 -12.85
C PHE A 67 2.46 1.23 -11.99
N HIS A 68 1.41 0.46 -12.29
CA HIS A 68 0.10 0.61 -11.66
C HIS A 68 -0.30 -0.61 -10.82
N GLY A 69 -1.07 -0.37 -9.76
CA GLY A 69 -1.68 -1.38 -8.91
C GLY A 69 -3.17 -1.13 -8.67
N LEU A 70 -3.88 -2.17 -8.24
CA LEU A 70 -5.27 -2.08 -7.81
C LEU A 70 -5.47 -2.92 -6.55
N PHE A 71 -6.12 -2.33 -5.55
CA PHE A 71 -6.65 -3.09 -4.42
C PHE A 71 -8.05 -3.62 -4.77
N VAL A 72 -8.26 -4.91 -4.53
CA VAL A 72 -9.56 -5.56 -4.67
C VAL A 72 -9.92 -6.16 -3.33
N CYS A 73 -10.98 -5.65 -2.71
CA CYS A 73 -11.44 -6.18 -1.44
C CYS A 73 -11.98 -7.61 -1.59
N GLN A 74 -12.04 -8.35 -0.49
CA GLN A 74 -12.54 -9.72 -0.48
C GLN A 74 -13.94 -9.80 -1.12
N ARG A 75 -14.85 -8.88 -0.79
CA ARG A 75 -16.22 -8.83 -1.33
C ARG A 75 -16.22 -8.73 -2.85
N ASP A 76 -15.40 -7.85 -3.43
CA ASP A 76 -15.37 -7.64 -4.88
C ASP A 76 -14.66 -8.78 -5.61
N LEU A 77 -13.64 -9.39 -5.00
CA LEU A 77 -13.00 -10.60 -5.52
C LEU A 77 -13.98 -11.79 -5.56
N HIS A 78 -14.86 -11.94 -4.56
CA HIS A 78 -15.89 -12.99 -4.55
C HIS A 78 -16.93 -12.79 -5.65
N LYS A 79 -17.33 -11.54 -5.93
CA LYS A 79 -18.25 -11.23 -7.05
C LYS A 79 -17.68 -11.68 -8.40
N GLN A 80 -16.36 -11.66 -8.59
CA GLN A 80 -15.73 -12.11 -9.84
C GLN A 80 -15.80 -13.63 -10.04
N LYS A 81 -15.90 -14.43 -8.97
CA LYS A 81 -15.99 -15.90 -9.06
C LYS A 81 -17.37 -16.41 -9.45
N ASN A 82 -18.41 -15.61 -9.25
CA ASN A 82 -19.81 -16.00 -9.44
C ASN A 82 -20.36 -15.66 -10.84
N TRP A 83 -19.48 -15.48 -11.83
CA TRP A 83 -19.83 -15.28 -13.24
C TRP A 83 -19.97 -16.59 -14.03
N GLN A 84 -20.26 -17.70 -13.33
CA GLN A 84 -20.63 -19.00 -13.90
C GLN A 84 -22.10 -19.30 -13.62
#